data_AF-A0A929NPW1-F1
#
_entry.id   AF-A0A929NPW1-F1
#
_cell.length_a   1.000
_cell.length_b   1.000
_cell.length_c   1.000
_cell.angle_alpha   90.00
_cell.angle_beta   90.00
_cell.angle_gamma   90.00
#
_symmetry.space_group_name_H-M   'P 1'
#
loop_
_entity.id
_entity.type
_entity.pdbx_description
1 polymer ?
#
loop_
_entity_poly.entity_id
_entity_poly.type
_entity_poly.pdbx_seq_one_letter_code
_entity_poly.pdbx_strand_id
1 'polypeptide(L)' 'MAEIVNLNRYRKAREKERAQAEAEENRVRHGRTKAEKLRDADERDSETRSLDGAKLEDDGPEPA' A
#
# COMPACT_ATOMS: atom_id res chain seq x y z
N MET A 1 -21.04 -32.84 31.00
CA MET A 1 -20.01 -32.56 29.97
C MET A 1 -19.64 -31.10 30.08
N ALA A 2 -18.38 -30.77 30.31
CA ALA A 2 -17.94 -29.38 30.42
C ALA A 2 -17.48 -28.87 29.04
N GLU A 3 -18.01 -27.74 28.62
CA GLU A 3 -17.58 -27.03 27.41
C GLU A 3 -16.20 -26.41 27.66
N ILE A 4 -15.14 -27.01 27.10
CA ILE A 4 -13.78 -26.45 27.22
C ILE A 4 -13.65 -25.31 26.21
N VAL A 5 -13.97 -24.10 26.67
CA VAL A 5 -13.80 -22.88 25.86
C VAL A 5 -12.33 -22.46 25.78
N ASN A 6 -11.79 -22.44 24.57
CA ASN A 6 -10.42 -22.00 24.33
C ASN A 6 -10.35 -20.46 24.31
N LEU A 7 -9.95 -19.89 25.45
CA LEU A 7 -9.82 -18.43 25.63
C LEU A 7 -8.79 -17.80 24.67
N ASN A 8 -7.79 -18.55 24.19
CA ASN A 8 -6.80 -18.03 23.24
C ASN A 8 -7.43 -17.79 21.86
N ARG A 9 -8.32 -18.67 21.40
CA ARG A 9 -9.06 -18.46 20.15
C ARG A 9 -9.96 -17.22 20.25
N TYR A 10 -10.63 -17.05 21.38
CA TYR A 10 -11.48 -15.89 21.62
C TYR A 10 -10.68 -14.58 21.64
N ARG A 11 -9.54 -14.54 22.33
CA ARG A 11 -8.64 -13.37 22.32
C ARG A 11 -8.17 -13.02 20.91
N LYS A 12 -7.72 -14.01 20.14
CA LYS A 12 -7.28 -13.81 18.75
C LYS A 12 -8.40 -13.32 17.84
N ALA A 13 -9.63 -13.81 18.02
CA ALA A 13 -10.78 -13.33 17.28
C ALA A 13 -11.05 -11.85 17.56
N ARG A 14 -11.06 -11.46 18.85
CA ARG A 14 -11.24 -10.07 19.27
C ARG A 14 -10.13 -9.14 18.76
N GLU A 15 -8.87 -9.59 18.77
CA GLU A 15 -7.75 -8.83 18.20
C GLU A 15 -7.91 -8.63 16.69
N LYS A 16 -8.37 -9.66 15.97
CA LYS A 16 -8.64 -9.58 14.53
C LYS A 16 -9.76 -8.60 14.22
N GLU A 17 -10.85 -8.62 14.98
CA GLU A 17 -11.96 -7.67 14.84
C GLU A 17 -11.50 -6.23 15.08
N ARG A 18 -10.70 -6.01 16.13
CA ARG A 18 -10.13 -4.68 16.41
C ARG A 18 -9.25 -4.19 15.27
N ALA A 19 -8.38 -5.04 14.73
CA ALA A 19 -7.53 -4.69 13.60
C ALA A 19 -8.35 -4.36 12.33
N GLN A 20 -9.48 -5.04 12.10
CA GLN A 20 -10.38 -4.74 11.00
C GLN A 20 -11.07 -3.38 11.19
N ALA A 21 -11.56 -3.07 12.39
CA ALA A 21 -12.17 -1.79 12.70
C ALA A 21 -11.17 -0.62 12.55
N GLU A 22 -9.94 -0.78 13.04
CA GLU A 22 -8.87 0.22 12.84
C GLU A 22 -8.53 0.38 11.35
N ALA A 23 -8.54 -0.70 10.56
CA ALA A 23 -8.35 -0.62 9.12
C ALA A 23 -9.51 0.08 8.40
N GLU A 24 -10.75 -0.07 8.86
CA GLU A 24 -11.93 0.67 8.37
C GLU A 24 -11.82 2.16 8.70
N GLU A 25 -11.50 2.50 9.94
CA GLU A 25 -11.31 3.88 10.36
C GLU A 25 -10.19 4.55 9.55
N ASN A 26 -9.08 3.85 9.33
CA ASN A 26 -7.98 4.36 8.52
C ASN A 26 -8.36 4.54 7.04
N ARG A 27 -9.20 3.66 6.48
CA ARG A 27 -9.76 3.81 5.12
C ARG A 27 -10.60 5.07 5.01
N VAL A 28 -11.47 5.33 6.00
CA VAL A 28 -12.32 6.53 6.03
C VAL A 28 -11.50 7.79 6.27
N ARG A 29 -10.60 7.78 7.27
CA ARG A 29 -9.81 8.96 7.67
C ARG A 29 -8.79 9.37 6.63
N HIS A 30 -8.10 8.42 6.02
CA HIS A 30 -7.00 8.71 5.10
C HIS A 30 -7.40 8.59 3.62
N GLY A 31 -8.62 8.10 3.34
CA GLY A 31 -9.20 8.01 1.99
C GLY A 31 -8.51 7.06 1.02
N ARG A 32 -7.31 6.56 1.37
CA ARG A 32 -6.50 5.65 0.57
C ARG A 32 -5.94 4.53 1.42
N THR A 33 -6.21 3.30 0.98
CA THR A 33 -5.65 2.06 1.51
C THR A 33 -4.15 1.95 1.23
N LYS A 34 -3.46 1.07 1.97
CA LYS A 34 -2.05 0.75 1.69
C LYS A 34 -1.87 0.21 0.25
N ALA A 35 -2.81 -0.60 -0.22
CA ALA A 35 -2.78 -1.17 -1.57
C ALA A 35 -2.90 -0.09 -2.66
N GLU A 36 -3.77 0.90 -2.47
CA GLU A 36 -3.88 2.06 -3.37
C GLU A 36 -2.60 2.89 -3.37
N LYS A 37 -2.03 3.19 -2.20
CA LYS A 37 -0.75 3.92 -2.14
C LYS A 37 0.39 3.20 -2.86
N LEU A 38 0.43 1.86 -2.77
CA LEU A 38 1.45 1.06 -3.45
C LEU A 38 1.24 1.06 -4.97
N ARG A 39 0.00 0.96 -5.44
CA ARG A 39 -0.32 1.08 -6.87
C ARG A 39 0.06 2.46 -7.40
N ASP A 40 -0.35 3.53 -6.72
CA ASP A 40 0.02 4.90 -7.10
C ASP A 40 1.54 5.11 -7.13
N ALA A 41 2.29 4.44 -6.24
CA ALA A 41 3.74 4.53 -6.21
C ALA A 41 4.39 3.78 -7.39
N ASP A 42 3.93 2.57 -7.67
CA ASP A 42 4.42 1.76 -8.80
C ASP A 42 4.10 2.41 -10.15
N GLU A 43 2.90 2.99 -10.29
CA GLU A 43 2.52 3.78 -11.47
C GLU A 43 3.44 4.98 -11.67
N ARG A 44 3.71 5.77 -10.61
CA ARG A 44 4.66 6.89 -10.68
C ARG A 44 6.08 6.44 -11.01
N ASP A 45 6.54 5.33 -10.45
CA ASP A 45 7.87 4.78 -10.73
C ASP A 45 7.98 4.27 -12.17
N SER A 46 6.89 3.70 -12.71
CA SER A 46 6.82 3.32 -14.12
C SER A 46 6.84 4.54 -15.03
N GLU A 47 6.03 5.57 -14.73
CA GLU A 47 6.01 6.83 -15.48
C GLU A 47 7.39 7.49 -15.47
N THR A 48 8.03 7.56 -14.30
CA THR A 48 9.38 8.13 -14.15
C THR A 48 10.39 7.36 -15.00
N ARG A 49 10.37 6.01 -14.96
CA ARG A 49 11.24 5.18 -15.81
C ARG A 49 10.97 5.35 -17.29
N SER A 50 9.70 5.48 -17.70
CA SER A 50 9.36 5.75 -19.10
C SER A 50 9.85 7.11 -19.56
N LEU A 51 9.72 8.14 -18.71
CA LEU A 51 10.21 9.49 -19.01
C LEU A 51 11.75 9.53 -19.04
N ASP A 52 12.42 8.89 -18.10
CA ASP A 52 13.88 8.79 -18.05
C ASP A 52 14.43 8.03 -19.26
N GLY A 53 13.79 6.92 -19.66
CA GLY A 53 14.17 6.18 -20.87
C GLY A 53 13.85 6.90 -22.18
N ALA A 54 12.83 7.77 -22.19
CA ALA A 54 12.49 8.63 -23.31
C ALA A 54 13.31 9.93 -23.33
N LYS A 55 14.10 10.19 -22.30
CA LYS A 55 14.99 11.34 -22.22
C LYS A 55 16.14 11.12 -23.19
N LEU A 56 16.05 11.77 -24.34
CA LEU A 56 17.21 11.94 -25.21
C LEU A 56 18.14 12.92 -24.48
N GLU A 57 19.28 12.45 -24.00
CA GLU A 57 20.36 13.34 -23.59
C GLU A 57 20.61 14.29 -24.77
N ASP A 58 20.32 15.58 -24.59
CA ASP A 58 20.62 16.62 -25.56
C ASP A 58 22.14 16.91 -25.53
N ASP A 59 22.94 15.87 -25.79
CA ASP A 59 24.31 16.00 -26.26
C ASP A 59 24.25 16.06 -27.80
N GLY A 60 23.49 17.03 -28.31
CA GLY A 60 23.67 17.49 -29.68
C GLY A 60 25.06 18.10 -29.78
N PRO A 61 25.93 17.68 -30.72
CA PRO A 61 27.29 18.18 -30.79
C PRO A 61 27.28 19.70 -30.97
N GLU A 62 27.96 20.42 -30.07
CA GLU A 62 28.17 21.86 -30.18
C GLU A 62 28.72 22.17 -31.59
N PRO A 63 28.04 23.03 -32.38
CA PRO A 63 28.56 23.43 -33.68
C PRO A 63 29.79 24.32 -33.49
N ALA A 64 30.88 23.92 -34.15
CA ALA A 64 32.19 24.57 -34.19
C ALA A 64 32.19 25.97 -34.83
#